data_AF-A0A7J3HDJ5-F1
#
_entry.id   AF-A0A7J3HDJ5-F1
#
_cell.length_a   1.000
_cell.length_b   1.000
_cell.length_c   1.000
_cell.angle_alpha   90.00
_cell.angle_beta   90.00
_cell.angle_gamma   90.00
#
_symmetry.space_group_name_H-M   'P 1'
#
loop_
_entity.id
_entity.type
_entity.pdbx_description
1 polymer ?
#
loop_
_entity_poly.entity_id
_entity_poly.type
_entity_poly.pdbx_seq_one_letter_code
_entity_poly.pdbx_strand_id
1 'polypeptide(L)' 'MRVTITVEPTCNLCGECVNYCPTKVYRIEENKLIYEQEKCIYCKACEPLCPQKAIKVKAEHNTLKHKQTTITKHF' A
#
# COMPACT_ATOMS: atom_id res chain seq x y z
N MET A 1 -11.35 -1.70 -9.37
CA MET A 1 -10.66 -1.53 -8.07
C MET A 1 -9.29 -0.95 -8.38
N ARG A 2 -9.00 0.26 -7.91
CA ARG A 2 -7.71 0.92 -8.17
C ARG A 2 -6.84 0.82 -6.92
N VAL A 3 -5.65 0.26 -7.06
CA VAL A 3 -4.65 0.21 -5.99
C VAL A 3 -3.73 1.41 -6.16
N THR A 4 -3.35 2.06 -5.06
CA THR A 4 -2.41 3.18 -4.99
C THR A 4 -1.31 2.90 -3.96
N ILE A 5 -0.05 3.02 -4.37
CA ILE A 5 1.13 2.88 -3.50
C ILE A 5 1.74 4.27 -3.29
N THR A 6 2.03 4.60 -2.05
CA THR A 6 2.75 5.82 -1.66
C THR A 6 3.98 5.44 -0.86
N VAL A 7 5.11 6.09 -1.18
CA VAL A 7 6.40 5.92 -0.50
C VAL A 7 6.83 7.27 0.07
N GLU A 8 6.95 7.35 1.39
CA GLU A 8 7.38 8.54 2.11
C GLU A 8 8.91 8.74 2.05
N PRO A 9 9.41 9.97 2.20
CA PRO A 9 10.85 10.28 2.20
C PRO A 9 11.66 9.59 3.29
N THR A 10 11.01 9.03 4.32
CA THR A 10 11.67 8.24 5.36
C THR A 10 12.18 6.88 4.86
N CYS A 11 11.88 6.50 3.61
CA CYS A 11 12.43 5.31 2.98
C CYS A 11 13.97 5.41 2.86
N ASN A 12 14.67 4.47 3.48
CA ASN A 12 16.13 4.36 3.45
C ASN A 12 16.65 3.27 2.51
N LEU A 13 15.82 2.78 1.58
CA LEU A 13 16.15 1.73 0.62
C LEU A 13 16.63 0.40 1.25
N CYS A 14 16.16 0.04 2.46
CA CYS A 14 16.54 -1.21 3.13
C CYS A 14 16.20 -2.50 2.37
N GLY A 15 15.28 -2.46 1.40
CA GLY A 15 14.98 -3.61 0.53
C GLY A 15 13.97 -4.63 1.07
N GLU A 16 13.48 -4.49 2.31
CA GLU A 16 12.48 -5.42 2.88
C GLU A 16 11.24 -5.60 1.99
N CYS A 17 10.73 -4.49 1.43
CA CYS A 17 9.59 -4.53 0.51
C CYS A 17 9.89 -5.27 -0.80
N VAL A 18 11.13 -5.25 -1.28
CA VAL A 18 11.58 -5.97 -2.49
C VAL A 18 11.61 -7.46 -2.21
N ASN A 19 12.14 -7.86 -1.05
CA ASN A 19 12.33 -9.26 -0.67
C ASN A 19 11.00 -9.99 -0.39
N TYR A 20 10.06 -9.31 0.27
CA TYR A 20 8.83 -9.94 0.74
C TYR A 20 7.62 -9.78 -0.18
N CYS A 21 7.68 -8.92 -1.21
CA CYS A 21 6.53 -8.72 -2.08
C CYS A 21 6.32 -9.96 -2.99
N PRO A 22 5.21 -10.72 -2.83
CA PRO A 22 5.00 -11.96 -3.58
C PRO A 22 4.82 -11.71 -5.08
N THR A 23 4.35 -10.51 -5.47
CA THR A 23 4.15 -10.11 -6.86
C THR A 23 5.30 -9.26 -7.42
N LYS A 24 6.40 -9.11 -6.67
CA LYS A 24 7.62 -8.40 -7.09
C LYS A 24 7.37 -7.00 -7.62
N VAL A 25 6.51 -6.25 -6.93
CA VAL A 25 6.11 -4.88 -7.29
C VAL A 25 7.28 -3.90 -7.17
N TYR A 26 8.15 -4.10 -6.19
CA TYR A 26 9.23 -3.16 -5.84
C TYR A 26 10.57 -3.58 -6.44
N ARG A 27 11.37 -2.60 -6.85
CA ARG A 27 12.78 -2.75 -7.28
C ARG A 27 13.59 -1.57 -6.80
N ILE A 28 14.89 -1.76 -6.57
CA ILE A 28 15.81 -0.68 -6.27
C ILE A 28 16.75 -0.53 -7.46
N GLU A 29 16.70 0.63 -8.11
CA GLU A 29 17.51 0.98 -9.28
C GLU A 29 18.02 2.42 -9.09
N GLU A 30 19.28 2.69 -9.45
CA GLU A 30 19.88 4.03 -9.38
C GLU A 30 19.64 4.77 -8.04
N ASN A 31 19.75 4.05 -6.91
CA ASN A 31 19.51 4.59 -5.57
C ASN A 31 18.10 5.16 -5.36
N LYS A 32 17.09 4.58 -6.02
CA LYS A 32 15.68 4.89 -5.88
C LYS A 32 14.84 3.63 -5.79
N LEU A 33 13.74 3.69 -5.04
CA LEU A 33 12.74 2.64 -5.00
C LEU A 33 11.75 2.85 -6.14
N ILE A 34 11.75 1.94 -7.12
CA ILE A 34 10.83 1.90 -8.24
C ILE A 34 9.72 0.88 -7.93
N TYR A 35 8.48 1.16 -8.35
CA TYR A 35 7.37 0.24 -8.12
C TYR A 35 6.31 0.24 -9.23
N GLU A 36 5.82 -0.95 -9.55
CA GLU A 36 4.79 -1.18 -10.56
C GLU A 36 3.41 -1.38 -9.90
N GLN A 37 2.69 -0.28 -9.69
CA GLN A 37 1.43 -0.26 -8.93
C GLN A 37 0.35 -1.21 -9.49
N GLU A 38 0.34 -1.45 -10.80
CA GLU A 38 -0.61 -2.34 -11.47
C GLU A 38 -0.43 -3.82 -11.08
N LYS A 39 0.77 -4.22 -10.62
CA LYS A 39 1.06 -5.58 -10.14
C LYS A 39 0.72 -5.78 -8.66
N CYS A 40 0.30 -4.72 -7.97
CA CYS A 40 -0.01 -4.79 -6.55
C CYS A 40 -1.40 -5.42 -6.33
N ILE A 41 -1.42 -6.57 -5.67
CA ILE A 41 -2.65 -7.30 -5.32
C ILE A 41 -3.27 -6.84 -3.98
N TYR A 42 -2.83 -5.69 -3.45
CA TYR A 42 -3.33 -5.14 -2.19
C TYR A 42 -3.25 -6.07 -0.96
N CYS A 43 -2.23 -6.93 -0.88
CA CYS A 43 -2.03 -7.82 0.27
C CYS A 43 -1.59 -7.10 1.55
N LYS A 44 -1.12 -5.85 1.43
CA LYS A 44 -0.61 -4.98 2.52
C LYS A 44 0.59 -5.48 3.32
N ALA A 45 1.20 -6.61 2.96
CA ALA A 45 2.33 -7.16 3.69
C ALA A 45 3.52 -6.17 3.83
N CYS A 46 3.73 -5.31 2.83
CA CYS A 46 4.82 -4.33 2.84
C CYS A 46 4.67 -3.21 3.89
N GLU A 47 3.45 -2.91 4.36
CA GLU A 47 3.25 -1.84 5.35
C GLU A 47 3.83 -2.17 6.73
N PRO A 48 3.45 -3.29 7.38
CA PRO A 48 4.02 -3.66 8.68
C PRO A 48 5.48 -4.11 8.59
N LEU A 49 5.92 -4.62 7.42
CA LEU A 49 7.30 -5.04 7.22
C LEU A 49 8.28 -3.88 7.08
N CYS A 50 7.82 -2.69 6.64
CA CYS A 50 8.71 -1.55 6.46
C CYS A 50 9.15 -0.98 7.83
N PRO A 51 10.44 -1.10 8.21
CA PRO A 51 10.90 -0.61 9.52
C PRO A 51 10.75 0.90 9.67
N GLN A 52 10.83 1.63 8.55
CA GLN A 52 10.67 3.08 8.47
C GLN A 52 9.21 3.54 8.37
N LYS A 53 8.25 2.60 8.30
CA LYS A 53 6.82 2.87 8.08
C LYS A 53 6.54 3.76 6.86
N ALA A 54 7.45 3.71 5.87
CA ALA A 54 7.46 4.59 4.72
C ALA A 54 6.48 4.18 3.61
N ILE A 55 5.92 2.96 3.64
CA ILE A 55 5.06 2.43 2.58
C ILE A 55 3.60 2.46 3.03
N LYS A 56 2.73 2.95 2.15
CA LYS A 56 1.27 2.89 2.29
C LYS A 56 0.62 2.35 1.03
N VAL A 57 -0.38 1.49 1.20
CA VAL A 57 -1.17 0.93 0.10
C VAL A 57 -2.64 1.22 0.37
N LYS A 58 -3.32 1.85 -0.59
CA LYS A 58 -4.75 2.11 -0.57
C LYS A 58 -5.43 1.37 -1.72
N ALA A 59 -6.61 0.84 -1.48
CA ALA A 59 -7.48 0.34 -2.55
C ALA A 59 -8.78 1.14 -2.54
N GLU A 60 -9.10 1.74 -3.67
CA GLU A 60 -10.34 2.46 -3.88
C GLU A 60 -11.30 1.56 -4.65
N HIS A 61 -12.44 1.29 -4.01
CA HIS A 61 -13.63 0.81 -4.69
C HIS A 61 -14.42 2.05 -5.07
N ASN A 62 -14.80 2.18 -6.34
CA ASN A 62 -15.75 3.20 -6.76
C ASN A 62 -17.14 2.81 -6.24
N THR A 63 -17.35 2.95 -4.93
CA THR A 63 -18.66 2.81 -4.31
C THR A 63 -19.40 4.11 -4.51
N LEU A 64 -20.45 4.08 -5.34
CA LEU A 64 -21.57 5.01 -5.20
C LEU A 64 -21.88 5.08 -3.71
N LYS A 65 -21.80 6.28 -3.13
CA LYS A 65 -22.00 6.52 -1.70
C LYS A 65 -23.40 6.08 -1.29
N HIS A 66 -23.60 4.80 -0.98
CA HIS A 66 -24.71 4.39 -0.14
C HIS A 66 -24.38 4.91 1.26
N LYS A 67 -24.92 6.09 1.59
CA LYS A 67 -25.03 6.56 2.97
C LYS A 67 -25.62 5.41 3.79
N GLN A 68 -24.77 4.66 4.48
CA GLN A 68 -25.20 3.88 5.62
C GLN A 68 -25.50 4.91 6.70
N THR A 69 -26.76 5.35 6.75
CA THR A 69 -27.31 6.11 7.86
C THR A 69 -27.01 5.30 9.11
N THR A 70 -26.13 5.82 9.97
CA THR A 70 -25.88 5.28 11.30
C THR A 70 -27.21 5.30 12.05
N ILE A 71 -27.94 4.19 12.04
CA ILE A 71 -28.99 3.94 13.02
C ILE A 71 -28.21 3.74 14.32
N THR A 72 -28.12 4.78 15.14
CA THR A 72 -27.70 4.69 16.54
C THR A 72 -28.66 3.73 17.24
N LYS A 73 -28.31 2.45 17.23
CA LYS A 73 -28.91 1.42 18.07
C LYS A 73 -27.98 1.23 19.26
N HIS A 74 -28.18 2.04 20.28
CA HIS A 74 -27.81 1.64 21.63
C HIS A 74 -28.92 2.09 22.59
N PHE A 75 -29.22 1.15 23.48
CA PHE A 75 -30.29 1.09 24.46
C PHE A 75 -30.45 2.36 25.30
#